data_AF-A0A2G5CKS3-F1
#
_entry.id   AF-A0A2G5CKS3-F1
#
_cell.length_a   1.000
_cell.length_b   1.000
_cell.length_c   1.000
_cell.angle_alpha   90.00
_cell.angle_beta   90.00
_cell.angle_gamma   90.00
#
_symmetry.space_group_name_H-M   'P 1'
#
loop_
_entity.id
_entity.type
_entity.pdbx_description
1 polymer ?
#
loop_
_entity_poly.entity_id
_entity_poly.type
_entity_poly.pdbx_seq_one_letter_code
_entity_poly.pdbx_strand_id
1 'polypeptide(L)' 'MADGAFFANQKKISPTPQCEAVYGVQAGDTCSGITQMFKLATKLFSDLNPNLVCDKLFVGQWVCTDGEFSS' A
#
# COMPACT_ATOMS: atom_id res chain seq x y z
N MET A 1 7.38 31.02 37.85
CA MET A 1 7.86 30.99 36.46
C MET A 1 7.21 29.78 35.81
N ALA A 2 6.25 30.05 34.93
CA ALA A 2 5.55 29.15 33.99
C ALA A 2 6.52 28.19 33.26
N ASP A 3 6.17 27.04 32.69
CA ASP A 3 4.94 26.24 32.50
C ASP A 3 5.48 24.86 32.01
N GLY A 4 4.93 23.71 32.41
CA GLY A 4 3.81 23.11 31.69
C GLY A 4 4.28 21.86 30.92
N ALA A 5 3.73 20.71 31.31
CA ALA A 5 3.96 19.44 30.63
C ALA A 5 3.37 19.46 29.21
N PHE A 6 4.21 19.24 28.20
CA PHE A 6 3.80 19.05 26.80
C PHE A 6 4.13 17.62 26.35
N PHE A 7 3.32 16.65 26.76
CA PHE A 7 3.20 15.38 26.03
C PHE A 7 1.74 15.20 25.64
N ALA A 8 1.27 16.09 24.77
CA ALA A 8 -0.02 15.92 24.12
C ALA A 8 0.08 14.77 23.10
N ASN A 9 -0.61 13.67 23.43
CA ASN A 9 -1.33 12.83 22.49
C ASN A 9 -0.53 12.25 21.31
N GLN A 10 0.37 11.29 21.59
CA GLN A 10 0.88 10.40 20.56
C GLN A 10 -0.24 9.49 20.05
N LYS A 11 -1.03 10.01 19.10
CA LYS A 11 -1.77 9.18 18.16
C LYS A 11 -0.73 8.24 17.56
N LYS A 12 -0.80 6.93 17.85
CA LYS A 12 -0.04 5.92 17.09
C LYS A 12 -0.46 6.12 15.64
N ILE A 13 0.31 6.87 14.87
CA ILE A 13 0.07 6.93 13.44
C ILE A 13 0.59 5.61 12.90
N SER A 14 -0.35 4.71 12.64
CA SER A 14 -0.02 3.51 11.86
C SER A 14 0.15 4.01 10.43
N PRO A 15 1.33 3.82 9.82
CA PRO A 15 1.57 4.26 8.46
C PRO A 15 0.46 3.74 7.55
N THR A 16 -0.31 4.65 6.97
CA THR A 16 -1.42 4.27 6.07
C THR A 16 -0.90 4.33 4.64
N PRO A 17 -1.01 3.24 3.85
CA PRO A 17 -0.56 3.26 2.47
C PRO A 17 -1.36 4.30 1.67
N GLN A 18 -0.63 5.21 1.02
CA GLN A 18 -1.16 6.14 0.03
C GLN A 18 -0.84 5.57 -1.34
N CYS A 19 -1.89 5.37 -2.14
CA CYS A 19 -1.72 4.86 -3.49
C CYS A 19 -1.60 6.02 -4.49
N GLU A 20 -0.47 6.09 -5.19
CA GLU A 20 -0.19 7.13 -6.18
C GLU A 20 -0.54 6.67 -7.60
N ALA A 21 -0.38 5.37 -7.88
CA ALA A 21 -0.76 4.78 -9.17
C ALA A 21 -1.50 3.45 -8.98
N VAL A 22 -2.51 3.24 -9.83
CA VAL A 22 -3.30 2.01 -9.85
C VAL A 22 -3.19 1.31 -11.20
N TYR A 23 -3.25 -0.01 -11.15
CA TYR A 23 -3.32 -0.88 -12.32
C TYR A 23 -4.59 -1.75 -12.25
N GLY A 24 -5.30 -1.84 -13.37
CA GLY A 24 -6.46 -2.69 -13.52
C GLY A 24 -6.02 -4.06 -14.02
N VAL A 25 -6.20 -5.09 -13.20
CA VAL A 25 -5.82 -6.47 -13.50
C VAL A 25 -6.43 -6.93 -14.82
N GLN A 26 -5.61 -7.55 -15.66
CA GLN A 26 -5.95 -8.12 -16.96
C GLN A 26 -5.97 -9.65 -16.92
N ALA A 27 -6.49 -10.26 -17.98
CA ALA A 27 -6.55 -11.71 -18.10
C ALA A 27 -5.14 -12.32 -18.18
N GLY A 28 -4.84 -13.26 -17.28
CA GLY A 28 -3.54 -13.92 -17.20
C GLY A 28 -2.54 -13.26 -16.24
N ASP A 29 -2.90 -12.13 -15.62
CA ASP A 29 -2.05 -11.50 -14.62
C ASP A 29 -1.90 -12.34 -13.35
N THR A 30 -0.75 -12.17 -12.72
CA THR A 30 -0.45 -12.65 -11.37
C THR A 30 0.17 -11.51 -10.58
N CYS A 31 0.08 -11.54 -9.24
CA CYS A 31 0.77 -10.55 -8.41
C CYS A 31 2.27 -10.47 -8.75
N SER A 32 2.93 -11.60 -8.95
CA SER A 32 4.35 -11.66 -9.34
C SER A 32 4.59 -10.99 -10.70
N GLY A 33 3.77 -11.28 -11.70
CA GLY A 33 3.86 -10.66 -13.03
C GLY A 33 3.69 -9.15 -12.98
N ILE A 34 2.68 -8.66 -12.22
CA ILE A 34 2.45 -7.23 -12.01
C ILE A 34 3.66 -6.60 -11.31
N THR A 35 4.15 -7.17 -10.20
CA THR A 35 5.32 -6.63 -9.49
C THR A 35 6.56 -6.55 -10.38
N GLN A 36 6.80 -7.55 -11.24
CA GLN A 36 7.91 -7.53 -12.19
C GLN A 36 7.72 -6.48 -13.30
N MET A 37 6.50 -6.35 -13.83
CA MET A 37 6.14 -5.35 -14.86
C MET A 37 6.43 -3.92 -14.36
N PHE A 38 6.07 -3.62 -13.11
CA PHE A 38 6.27 -2.31 -12.50
C PHE A 38 7.62 -2.15 -11.78
N LYS A 39 8.48 -3.17 -11.81
CA LYS A 39 9.75 -3.20 -11.06
C LYS A 39 9.55 -2.89 -9.56
N LEU A 40 8.43 -3.34 -9.01
CA LEU A 40 8.00 -3.10 -7.65
C LEU A 40 8.41 -4.27 -6.75
N ALA A 41 8.94 -3.98 -5.56
CA ALA A 41 9.23 -5.03 -4.59
C ALA A 41 7.94 -5.70 -4.10
N THR A 42 7.89 -7.04 -4.05
CA THR A 42 6.69 -7.78 -3.62
C THR A 42 6.22 -7.37 -2.22
N LYS A 43 7.15 -7.07 -1.31
CA LYS A 43 6.83 -6.58 0.03
C LYS A 43 6.09 -5.24 -0.02
N LEU A 44 6.58 -4.29 -0.81
CA LEU A 44 5.95 -2.97 -0.96
C LEU A 44 4.57 -3.10 -1.62
N PHE A 45 4.44 -3.94 -2.65
CA PHE A 45 3.15 -4.22 -3.27
C PHE A 45 2.12 -4.78 -2.27
N SER A 46 2.52 -5.74 -1.44
CA SER A 46 1.64 -6.29 -0.39
C SER A 46 1.29 -5.24 0.67
N ASP A 47 2.25 -4.40 1.08
CA ASP A 47 2.01 -3.37 2.08
C ASP A 47 1.08 -2.25 1.54
N LEU A 48 1.15 -1.93 0.23
CA LEU A 48 0.22 -1.01 -0.46
C LEU A 48 -1.17 -1.61 -0.69
N ASN A 49 -1.27 -2.94 -0.73
CA ASN A 49 -2.51 -3.67 -0.98
C ASN A 49 -2.84 -4.65 0.17
N PRO A 50 -3.04 -4.16 1.41
CA PRO A 50 -3.09 -5.02 2.60
C PRO A 50 -4.26 -6.03 2.62
N ASN A 51 -5.28 -5.82 1.80
CA ASN A 51 -6.45 -6.71 1.68
C ASN A 51 -6.40 -7.60 0.43
N LEU A 52 -5.35 -7.49 -0.39
CA LEU A 52 -5.21 -8.27 -1.61
C LEU A 52 -4.82 -9.72 -1.28
N VAL A 53 -5.60 -10.67 -1.80
CA VAL A 53 -5.28 -12.10 -1.77
C VAL A 53 -4.86 -12.50 -3.18
N CYS A 54 -3.57 -12.72 -3.39
CA CYS A 54 -3.01 -12.97 -4.73
C CYS A 54 -3.60 -14.18 -5.46
N ASP A 55 -3.94 -15.25 -4.74
CA ASP A 55 -4.60 -16.44 -5.31
C ASP A 55 -6.06 -16.18 -5.76
N LYS A 56 -6.63 -15.03 -5.40
CA LYS A 56 -7.99 -14.62 -5.75
C LYS A 56 -8.01 -13.37 -6.62
N LEU A 57 -6.90 -13.05 -7.28
CA LEU A 57 -6.81 -11.94 -8.22
C LEU A 57 -7.80 -12.15 -9.38
N PHE A 58 -8.55 -11.11 -9.76
CA PHE A 58 -9.53 -11.19 -10.84
C PHE A 58 -9.47 -9.99 -11.77
N VAL A 59 -9.86 -10.21 -13.03
CA VAL A 59 -9.86 -9.17 -14.08
C VAL A 59 -10.75 -8.00 -13.68
N GLY A 60 -10.23 -6.78 -13.83
CA GLY A 60 -10.90 -5.54 -13.44
C GLY A 60 -10.74 -5.15 -11.97
N GLN A 61 -10.04 -5.96 -11.17
CA GLN A 61 -9.62 -5.54 -9.84
C GLN A 61 -8.56 -4.44 -9.94
N TRP A 62 -8.71 -3.36 -9.16
CA TRP A 62 -7.68 -2.33 -9.03
C TRP A 62 -6.68 -2.71 -7.95
N VAL A 63 -5.40 -2.67 -8.31
CA VAL A 63 -4.28 -2.84 -7.39
C VAL A 63 -3.37 -1.62 -7.44
N CYS A 64 -2.80 -1.27 -6.29
CA CYS A 64 -1.84 -0.19 -6.19
C CYS A 64 -0.46 -0.65 -6.69
N THR A 65 0.16 0.14 -7.55
CA THR A 65 1.46 -0.17 -8.16
C THR A 65 2.55 0.85 -7.86
N ASP A 66 2.20 1.95 -7.19
CA ASP A 66 3.13 2.97 -6.72
C ASP A 66 2.51 3.72 -5.55
N GLY A 67 3.32 4.13 -4.59
CA GLY A 67 2.82 4.78 -3.39
C GLY A 67 3.78 4.81 -2.21
N GLU A 68 3.34 5.51 -1.18
CA GLU A 68 4.10 5.77 0.05
C GLU A 68 3.25 5.54 1.30
N PHE A 69 3.81 5.75 2.49
CA PHE A 69 3.08 5.63 3.75
C PHE A 69 3.06 6.96 4.47
N SER A 70 1.87 7.55 4.64
CA SER A 70 1.75 8.79 5.40
C SER A 70 1.74 8.51 6.91
N SER A 71 2.50 9.34 7.63
CA SER A 71 2.57 9.41 9.10
C SER A 71 1.74 10.56 9.66
#